data_AF-A0A0B6ZKU3-F1
#
_entry.id   AF-A0A0B6ZKU3-F1
#
_cell.length_a   1.000
_cell.length_b   1.000
_cell.length_c   1.000
_cell.angle_alpha   90.00
_cell.angle_beta   90.00
_cell.angle_gamma   90.00
#
_symmetry.space_group_name_H-M   'P 1'
#
loop_
_entity.id
_entity.type
_entity.pdbx_description
1 polymer ?
#
loop_
_entity_poly.entity_id
_entity_poly.type
_entity_poly.pdbx_seq_one_letter_code
_entity_poly.pdbx_strand_id
1 'polypeptide(L)'
;LKERMEEFKQAAMNAKKSHDLELAKKYIRMMKGMEPMIDACESGLPVDLSQVPPSPIETEDADKYVIVSADDCEPTGDREEVYKTLLEDLVRQIRICVTNAQHYQKMGDVPASAKFQKLEQNNRRELESLKSAHRHGDPIPRFHYESRTFSMVQCNTELGDNDLELTVVRGIQYNLPSGFTEKDMDTCVKYELAFPTEEPQTGSTSTVKDTINPEYNETFKLQFNRKSKALFRFVERKTLKLDIFIKRGFFKGDKLLGTVNVKLQPLETQCVLHESYDLLEGRKSVGGKLEVKIRIRDPLKTKQVDEVKEKWLVIDQFIRTVGSKMQTETKTSRSQSDGTTCMAVLLFEKQMLDKQIGQLKDSLSLIQTQALKHKSALIEERIELQQKKLREGGTEAWKVYVAAVKAESIAFEQEARQHAKLGDVPKAELLMNKKKHADKEIAASKAKFPDAF
;
A
#
# COMPACT_ATOMS: atom_id res chain seq x y z
N LEU A 1 -32.15 10.54 -12.14
CA LEU A 1 -31.79 11.25 -10.87
C LEU A 1 -32.12 10.42 -9.63
N LYS A 2 -33.36 9.97 -9.42
CA LYS A 2 -33.73 9.12 -8.26
C LYS A 2 -32.97 7.79 -8.18
N GLU A 3 -32.79 7.13 -9.32
CA GLU A 3 -31.99 5.90 -9.42
C GLU A 3 -30.53 6.14 -9.00
N ARG A 4 -29.88 7.14 -9.59
CA ARG A 4 -28.53 7.60 -9.20
C ARG A 4 -28.42 7.96 -7.70
N MET A 5 -29.46 8.54 -7.10
CA MET A 5 -29.50 8.83 -5.66
C MET A 5 -29.50 7.56 -4.81
N GLU A 6 -30.24 6.53 -5.23
CA GLU A 6 -30.26 5.23 -4.55
C GLU A 6 -28.93 4.49 -4.69
N GLU A 7 -28.24 4.63 -5.83
CA GLU A 7 -26.88 4.09 -6.04
C GLU A 7 -25.88 4.70 -5.04
N PHE A 8 -25.88 6.03 -4.87
CA PHE A 8 -25.01 6.71 -3.89
C PHE A 8 -25.33 6.31 -2.45
N LYS A 9 -26.61 6.06 -2.14
CA LYS A 9 -27.05 5.57 -0.83
C LYS A 9 -26.57 4.16 -0.55
N GLN A 10 -26.64 3.26 -1.54
CA GLN A 10 -26.10 1.90 -1.43
C GLN A 10 -24.57 1.91 -1.31
N ALA A 11 -23.87 2.74 -2.10
CA ALA A 11 -22.42 2.92 -2.02
C ALA A 11 -21.98 3.45 -0.65
N ALA A 12 -22.71 4.42 -0.08
CA ALA A 12 -22.46 4.93 1.28
C ALA A 12 -22.67 3.86 2.35
N MET A 13 -23.70 3.03 2.23
CA MET A 13 -23.98 1.91 3.13
C MET A 13 -22.87 0.84 3.07
N ASN A 14 -22.37 0.54 1.87
CA ASN A 14 -21.27 -0.41 1.68
C ASN A 14 -19.95 0.14 2.25
N ALA A 15 -19.61 1.41 1.99
CA ALA A 15 -18.43 2.06 2.55
C ALA A 15 -18.47 2.08 4.10
N LYS A 16 -19.65 2.34 4.68
CA LYS A 16 -19.86 2.27 6.13
C LYS A 16 -19.67 0.85 6.69
N LYS A 17 -20.15 -0.18 5.99
CA LYS A 17 -19.93 -1.60 6.38
C LYS A 17 -18.44 -1.97 6.33
N SER A 18 -17.71 -1.46 5.34
CA SER A 18 -16.27 -1.66 5.17
C SER A 18 -15.38 -0.80 6.10
N HIS A 19 -15.96 -0.11 7.09
CA HIS A 19 -15.27 0.77 8.03
C HIS A 19 -14.53 1.97 7.40
N ASP A 20 -14.83 2.30 6.13
CA ASP A 20 -14.32 3.51 5.47
C ASP A 20 -15.32 4.66 5.66
N LEU A 21 -15.15 5.37 6.78
CA LEU A 21 -16.04 6.47 7.19
C LEU A 21 -15.85 7.74 6.34
N GLU A 22 -14.69 7.94 5.75
CA GLU A 22 -14.38 9.08 4.87
C GLU A 22 -15.12 8.95 3.54
N LEU A 23 -15.04 7.76 2.92
CA LEU A 23 -15.72 7.45 1.67
C LEU A 23 -17.25 7.47 1.84
N ALA A 24 -17.75 6.95 2.96
CA ALA A 24 -19.18 7.01 3.29
C ALA A 24 -19.69 8.46 3.39
N LYS A 25 -18.93 9.36 4.03
CA LYS A 25 -19.26 10.79 4.10
C LYS A 25 -19.27 11.46 2.72
N LYS A 26 -18.32 11.10 1.85
CA LYS A 26 -18.25 11.63 0.47
C LYS A 26 -19.49 11.25 -0.34
N TYR A 27 -19.91 9.99 -0.31
CA TYR A 27 -21.11 9.53 -1.01
C TYR A 27 -22.40 10.15 -0.47
N ILE A 28 -22.51 10.33 0.85
CA ILE A 28 -23.66 11.04 1.45
C ILE A 28 -23.72 12.51 0.99
N ARG A 29 -22.57 13.19 0.87
CA ARG A 29 -22.52 14.58 0.39
C ARG A 29 -22.96 14.69 -1.07
N MET A 30 -22.54 13.76 -1.92
CA MET A 30 -22.96 13.68 -3.32
C MET A 30 -24.46 13.41 -3.44
N MET A 31 -24.99 12.44 -2.68
CA MET A 31 -26.43 12.14 -2.62
C MET A 31 -27.26 13.38 -2.23
N LYS A 32 -26.86 14.10 -1.18
CA LYS A 32 -27.56 15.32 -0.73
C LYS A 32 -27.50 16.47 -1.75
N GLY A 33 -26.43 16.54 -2.55
CA GLY A 33 -26.32 17.51 -3.64
C GLY A 33 -27.34 17.30 -4.75
N MET A 34 -27.88 16.08 -4.89
CA MET A 34 -28.85 15.73 -5.93
C MET A 34 -30.31 15.98 -5.54
N GLU A 35 -30.61 16.14 -4.24
CA GLU A 35 -31.95 16.46 -3.73
C GLU A 35 -32.57 17.70 -4.40
N PRO A 36 -31.90 18.88 -4.43
CA PRO A 36 -32.46 20.07 -5.09
C PRO A 36 -32.64 19.92 -6.60
N MET A 37 -31.85 19.06 -7.25
CA MET A 37 -32.00 18.76 -8.67
C MET A 37 -33.24 17.89 -8.95
N ILE A 38 -33.55 16.95 -8.05
CA ILE A 38 -34.76 16.13 -8.14
C ILE A 38 -36.00 17.00 -7.93
N ASP A 39 -35.99 17.86 -6.91
CA ASP A 39 -37.11 18.75 -6.61
C ASP A 39 -37.40 19.75 -7.75
N ALA A 40 -36.34 20.27 -8.38
CA ALA A 40 -36.46 21.13 -9.56
C ALA A 40 -37.07 20.38 -10.76
N CYS A 41 -36.65 19.13 -11.02
CA CYS A 41 -37.26 18.29 -12.04
C CYS A 41 -38.73 17.96 -11.76
N GLU A 42 -39.09 17.66 -10.51
CA GLU A 42 -40.48 17.39 -10.13
C GLU A 42 -41.37 18.63 -10.25
N SER A 43 -40.78 19.82 -10.09
CA SER A 43 -41.44 21.11 -10.29
C SER A 43 -41.51 21.56 -11.75
N GLY A 44 -41.05 20.74 -12.69
CA GLY A 44 -41.08 21.02 -14.14
C GLY A 44 -40.02 22.01 -14.62
N LEU A 45 -38.99 22.30 -13.82
CA LEU A 45 -37.87 23.17 -14.20
C LEU A 45 -36.79 22.38 -14.95
N PRO A 46 -36.14 22.96 -15.97
CA PRO A 46 -35.03 22.32 -16.67
C PRO A 46 -33.81 22.21 -15.74
N VAL A 47 -33.24 21.01 -15.65
CA VAL A 47 -32.07 20.71 -14.82
C VAL A 47 -30.89 20.38 -15.72
N ASP A 48 -29.75 21.01 -15.45
CA ASP A 48 -28.51 20.73 -16.15
C ASP A 48 -27.93 19.37 -15.70
N LEU A 49 -27.99 18.40 -16.61
CA LEU A 49 -27.52 17.03 -16.37
C LEU A 49 -25.99 16.92 -16.29
N SER A 50 -25.23 17.96 -16.69
CA SER A 50 -23.76 17.99 -16.57
C SER A 50 -23.27 18.13 -15.13
N GLN A 51 -24.14 18.58 -14.21
CA GLN A 51 -23.84 18.72 -12.78
C GLN A 51 -24.17 17.46 -11.97
N VAL A 52 -24.70 16.42 -12.62
CA VAL A 52 -25.03 15.16 -11.98
C VAL A 52 -23.75 14.35 -11.79
N PRO A 53 -23.39 13.97 -10.55
CA PRO A 53 -22.23 13.12 -10.32
C PRO A 53 -22.37 11.78 -11.09
N PRO A 54 -21.27 11.25 -11.66
CA PRO A 54 -21.28 9.97 -12.34
C PRO A 54 -21.67 8.84 -11.37
N SER A 55 -22.18 7.70 -11.90
CA SER A 55 -22.56 6.58 -11.03
C SER A 55 -21.38 6.15 -10.16
N PRO A 56 -21.60 5.85 -8.88
CA PRO A 56 -20.60 5.16 -8.08
C PRO A 56 -20.46 3.67 -8.47
N ILE A 57 -21.34 3.15 -9.35
CA ILE A 57 -21.37 1.76 -9.84
C ILE A 57 -20.77 1.67 -11.25
N GLU A 58 -20.98 2.67 -12.09
CA GLU A 58 -20.29 2.85 -13.37
C GLU A 58 -19.02 3.66 -13.15
N THR A 59 -17.95 2.96 -12.77
CA THR A 59 -16.61 3.52 -12.72
C THR A 59 -16.20 4.01 -14.11
N GLU A 60 -16.26 5.33 -14.37
CA GLU A 60 -15.49 6.00 -15.44
C GLU A 60 -13.96 5.99 -15.17
N ASP A 61 -13.51 5.28 -14.15
CA ASP A 61 -12.11 4.88 -13.94
C ASP A 61 -11.85 3.41 -14.37
N ALA A 62 -12.73 2.82 -15.19
CA ALA A 62 -12.57 1.46 -15.73
C ALA A 62 -11.53 1.35 -16.87
N ASP A 63 -11.06 2.47 -17.44
CA ASP A 63 -10.10 2.45 -18.56
C ASP A 63 -8.63 2.69 -18.17
N LYS A 64 -8.27 2.59 -16.88
CA LYS A 64 -6.85 2.64 -16.48
C LYS A 64 -6.41 1.75 -15.33
N TYR A 65 -7.31 0.93 -14.80
CA TYR A 65 -6.94 -0.17 -13.93
C TYR A 65 -7.57 -1.44 -14.46
N VAL A 66 -6.75 -2.26 -15.12
CA VAL A 66 -7.07 -3.68 -15.29
C VAL A 66 -7.24 -4.23 -13.87
N ILE A 67 -8.49 -4.42 -13.44
CA ILE A 67 -8.80 -5.32 -12.34
C ILE A 67 -8.48 -6.69 -12.89
N VAL A 68 -7.24 -7.11 -12.71
CA VAL A 68 -6.85 -8.49 -12.94
C VAL A 68 -7.59 -9.29 -11.87
N SER A 69 -8.70 -9.91 -12.26
CA SER A 69 -9.33 -10.94 -11.44
C SER A 69 -8.29 -12.05 -11.23
N ALA A 70 -8.33 -12.75 -10.10
CA ALA A 70 -7.39 -13.86 -9.85
C ALA A 70 -7.52 -14.97 -10.92
N ASP A 71 -8.60 -14.95 -11.72
CA ASP A 71 -8.87 -15.85 -12.84
C ASP A 71 -8.42 -15.29 -14.21
N ASP A 72 -8.13 -13.98 -14.34
CA ASP A 72 -7.52 -13.36 -15.55
C ASP A 72 -5.98 -13.21 -15.42
N CYS A 73 -5.43 -13.64 -14.29
CA CYS A 73 -4.01 -13.81 -14.06
C CYS A 73 -3.61 -15.24 -14.47
N GLU A 74 -3.83 -15.62 -15.73
CA GLU A 74 -2.95 -16.66 -16.28
C GLU A 74 -1.57 -15.99 -16.43
N PRO A 75 -0.52 -16.43 -15.72
CA PRO A 75 0.81 -15.95 -16.00
C PRO A 75 1.16 -16.48 -17.40
N THR A 76 0.87 -15.66 -18.40
CA THR A 76 1.50 -15.74 -19.72
C THR A 76 2.98 -15.33 -19.63
N GLY A 77 3.44 -14.88 -18.47
CA GLY A 77 4.86 -14.76 -18.14
C GLY A 77 5.46 -16.12 -17.81
N ASP A 78 6.56 -16.44 -18.47
CA ASP A 78 7.42 -17.56 -18.13
C ASP A 78 7.61 -17.63 -16.60
N ARG A 79 7.58 -18.85 -16.04
CA ARG A 79 7.79 -19.09 -14.61
C ARG A 79 8.97 -18.28 -14.05
N GLU A 80 10.04 -18.14 -14.83
CA GLU A 80 11.22 -17.35 -14.50
C GLU A 80 10.95 -15.85 -14.35
N GLU A 81 10.10 -15.26 -15.19
CA GLU A 81 9.76 -13.85 -15.16
C GLU A 81 8.96 -13.48 -13.91
N VAL A 82 7.98 -14.32 -13.53
CA VAL A 82 7.22 -14.09 -12.29
C VAL A 82 8.11 -14.21 -11.06
N TYR A 83 9.00 -15.21 -11.01
CA TYR A 83 10.00 -15.31 -9.95
C TYR A 83 10.91 -14.07 -9.88
N LYS A 84 11.35 -13.56 -11.02
CA LYS A 84 12.16 -12.35 -11.11
C LYS A 84 11.42 -11.14 -10.56
N THR A 85 10.16 -10.91 -10.96
CA THR A 85 9.34 -9.80 -10.46
C THR A 85 9.14 -9.87 -8.95
N LEU A 86 8.83 -11.06 -8.42
CA LEU A 86 8.68 -11.27 -6.97
C LEU A 86 9.99 -11.01 -6.20
N LEU A 87 11.14 -11.41 -6.75
CA LEU A 87 12.45 -11.13 -6.17
C LEU A 87 12.74 -9.62 -6.16
N GLU A 88 12.47 -8.92 -7.26
CA GLU A 88 12.65 -7.47 -7.38
C GLU A 88 11.75 -6.69 -6.40
N ASP A 89 10.50 -7.11 -6.26
CA ASP A 89 9.54 -6.51 -5.32
C ASP A 89 9.97 -6.71 -3.87
N LEU A 90 10.39 -7.93 -3.48
CA LEU A 90 10.93 -8.18 -2.13
C LEU A 90 12.18 -7.35 -1.84
N VAL A 91 13.10 -7.22 -2.82
CA VAL A 91 14.28 -6.35 -2.69
C VAL A 91 13.87 -4.89 -2.52
N ARG A 92 12.90 -4.41 -3.29
CA ARG A 92 12.35 -3.05 -3.16
C ARG A 92 11.78 -2.83 -1.75
N GLN A 93 10.97 -3.76 -1.25
CA GLN A 93 10.39 -3.67 0.09
C GLN A 93 11.46 -3.69 1.20
N ILE A 94 12.51 -4.52 1.06
CA ILE A 94 13.65 -4.52 1.99
C ILE A 94 14.32 -3.15 1.99
N ARG A 95 14.57 -2.56 0.82
CA ARG A 95 15.18 -1.23 0.71
C ARG A 95 14.35 -0.17 1.45
N ILE A 96 13.03 -0.17 1.25
CA ILE A 96 12.10 0.71 1.95
C ILE A 96 12.21 0.51 3.48
N CYS A 97 12.19 -0.74 3.94
CA CYS A 97 12.33 -1.04 5.37
C CYS A 97 13.67 -0.58 5.94
N VAL A 98 14.78 -0.79 5.25
CA VAL A 98 16.11 -0.35 5.71
C VAL A 98 16.18 1.16 5.78
N THR A 99 15.78 1.86 4.71
CA THR A 99 15.78 3.32 4.66
C THR A 99 14.90 3.91 5.76
N ASN A 100 13.69 3.37 5.95
CA ASN A 100 12.76 3.82 6.98
C ASN A 100 13.28 3.50 8.39
N ALA A 101 13.83 2.30 8.63
CA ALA A 101 14.41 1.94 9.92
C ALA A 101 15.55 2.88 10.31
N GLN A 102 16.46 3.19 9.37
CA GLN A 102 17.55 4.14 9.59
C GLN A 102 17.03 5.55 9.84
N HIS A 103 15.99 5.95 9.12
CA HIS A 103 15.34 7.25 9.29
C HIS A 103 14.73 7.40 10.69
N TYR A 104 13.94 6.42 11.13
CA TYR A 104 13.37 6.38 12.47
C TYR A 104 14.42 6.31 13.58
N GLN A 105 15.52 5.58 13.34
CA GLN A 105 16.64 5.51 14.27
C GLN A 105 17.30 6.88 14.45
N LYS A 106 17.55 7.61 13.35
CA LYS A 106 18.13 8.96 13.38
C LYS A 106 17.21 10.00 14.03
N MET A 107 15.89 9.81 13.94
CA MET A 107 14.90 10.67 14.61
C MET A 107 14.70 10.33 16.09
N GLY A 108 15.32 9.27 16.60
CA GLY A 108 15.16 8.81 17.99
C GLY A 108 13.86 8.05 18.27
N ASP A 109 13.10 7.67 17.25
CA ASP A 109 11.92 6.80 17.39
C ASP A 109 12.34 5.32 17.27
N VAL A 110 12.89 4.83 18.38
CA VAL A 110 13.39 3.45 18.50
C VAL A 110 12.28 2.40 18.28
N PRO A 111 11.04 2.57 18.80
CA PRO A 111 9.96 1.61 18.55
C PRO A 111 9.56 1.49 17.07
N ALA A 112 9.42 2.60 16.35
CA ALA A 112 9.10 2.56 14.93
C ALA A 112 10.26 1.96 14.12
N SER A 113 11.50 2.32 14.45
CA SER A 113 12.70 1.74 13.84
C SER A 113 12.73 0.21 14.01
N ALA A 114 12.49 -0.29 15.24
CA ALA A 114 12.46 -1.71 15.53
C ALA A 114 11.37 -2.47 14.74
N LYS A 115 10.20 -1.83 14.51
CA LYS A 115 9.12 -2.40 13.68
C LYS A 115 9.59 -2.59 12.23
N PHE A 116 10.25 -1.60 11.64
CA PHE A 116 10.79 -1.70 10.27
C PHE A 116 11.97 -2.68 10.18
N GLN A 117 12.83 -2.76 11.21
CA GLN A 117 13.88 -3.79 11.28
C GLN A 117 13.30 -5.20 11.33
N LYS A 118 12.22 -5.43 12.09
CA LYS A 118 11.54 -6.73 12.12
C LYS A 118 10.91 -7.07 10.77
N LEU A 119 10.29 -6.08 10.12
CA LEU A 119 9.70 -6.24 8.79
C LEU A 119 10.77 -6.53 7.73
N GLU A 120 11.91 -5.86 7.81
CA GLU A 120 13.09 -6.13 6.97
C GLU A 120 13.59 -7.56 7.14
N GLN A 121 13.75 -8.04 8.38
CA GLN A 121 14.17 -9.43 8.64
C GLN A 121 13.18 -10.45 8.08
N ASN A 122 11.87 -10.18 8.17
CA ASN A 122 10.85 -11.04 7.56
C ASN A 122 11.01 -11.10 6.05
N ASN A 123 11.08 -9.94 5.38
CA ASN A 123 11.23 -9.88 3.94
C ASN A 123 12.55 -10.50 3.45
N ARG A 124 13.64 -10.37 4.21
CA ARG A 124 14.91 -11.07 3.90
C ARG A 124 14.74 -12.59 3.95
N ARG A 125 14.02 -13.12 4.95
CA ARG A 125 13.74 -14.56 5.04
C ARG A 125 12.86 -15.04 3.88
N GLU A 126 11.87 -14.26 3.50
CA GLU A 126 11.03 -14.54 2.32
C GLU A 126 11.84 -14.51 1.03
N LEU A 127 12.74 -13.54 0.87
CA LEU A 127 13.63 -13.44 -0.28
C LEU A 127 14.54 -14.66 -0.41
N GLU A 128 15.16 -15.10 0.68
CA GLU A 128 16.00 -16.31 0.66
C GLU A 128 15.18 -17.57 0.39
N SER A 129 13.96 -17.66 0.92
CA SER A 129 13.04 -18.78 0.65
C SER A 129 12.60 -18.80 -0.81
N LEU A 130 12.35 -17.63 -1.41
CA LEU A 130 11.97 -17.48 -2.81
C LEU A 130 13.13 -17.82 -3.76
N LYS A 131 14.35 -17.36 -3.46
CA LYS A 131 15.57 -17.77 -4.19
C LYS A 131 15.79 -19.27 -4.11
N SER A 132 15.58 -19.87 -2.94
CA SER A 132 15.68 -21.31 -2.75
C SER A 132 14.65 -22.05 -3.60
N ALA A 133 13.37 -21.66 -3.55
CA ALA A 133 12.32 -22.26 -4.37
C ALA A 133 12.62 -22.16 -5.87
N HIS A 134 13.13 -21.01 -6.32
CA HIS A 134 13.55 -20.81 -7.71
C HIS A 134 14.66 -21.79 -8.12
N ARG A 135 15.72 -21.94 -7.29
CA ARG A 135 16.82 -22.88 -7.53
C ARG A 135 16.38 -24.34 -7.59
N HIS A 136 15.37 -24.72 -6.81
CA HIS A 136 14.88 -26.11 -6.74
C HIS A 136 13.85 -26.46 -7.82
N GLY A 137 13.51 -25.53 -8.72
CA GLY A 137 12.50 -25.82 -9.73
C GLY A 137 11.06 -25.75 -9.19
N ASP A 138 10.84 -25.17 -8.00
CA ASP A 138 9.52 -25.13 -7.38
C ASP A 138 8.51 -24.24 -8.14
N PRO A 139 7.21 -24.55 -8.07
CA PRO A 139 6.16 -23.70 -8.61
C PRO A 139 6.10 -22.38 -7.82
N ILE A 140 5.61 -21.34 -8.51
CA ILE A 140 5.49 -20.00 -7.94
C ILE A 140 4.68 -20.07 -6.64
N PRO A 141 5.18 -19.49 -5.53
CA PRO A 141 4.44 -19.44 -4.26
C PRO A 141 3.10 -18.73 -4.41
N ARG A 142 2.13 -19.05 -3.54
CA ARG A 142 0.92 -18.22 -3.46
C ARG A 142 1.29 -16.89 -2.82
N PHE A 143 0.92 -15.81 -3.49
CA PHE A 143 1.16 -14.45 -3.04
C PHE A 143 -0.04 -13.56 -3.34
N HIS A 144 -0.13 -12.45 -2.63
CA HIS A 144 -1.05 -11.37 -2.93
C HIS A 144 -0.40 -10.02 -2.58
N TYR A 145 -1.00 -8.93 -3.05
CA TYR A 145 -0.59 -7.58 -2.69
C TYR A 145 -1.57 -6.98 -1.70
N GLU A 146 -1.04 -6.51 -0.56
CA GLU A 146 -1.77 -5.72 0.41
C GLU A 146 -1.48 -4.23 0.20
N SER A 147 -2.47 -3.35 0.32
CA SER A 147 -2.21 -1.92 0.43
C SER A 147 -1.84 -1.59 1.87
N ARG A 148 -0.55 -1.35 2.14
CA ARG A 148 -0.07 -0.97 3.48
C ARG A 148 0.22 0.53 3.53
N THR A 149 -0.39 1.21 4.50
CA THR A 149 -0.08 2.60 4.81
C THR A 149 1.06 2.64 5.82
N PHE A 150 2.17 3.28 5.44
CA PHE A 150 3.25 3.60 6.35
C PHE A 150 3.14 5.08 6.69
N SER A 151 2.95 5.39 7.96
CA SER A 151 3.30 6.71 8.47
C SER A 151 4.81 6.84 8.29
N MET A 152 5.27 7.85 7.56
CA MET A 152 6.67 8.16 7.33
C MET A 152 6.87 9.60 7.75
N VAL A 153 7.71 9.84 8.75
CA VAL A 153 8.06 11.22 9.06
C VAL A 153 9.01 11.69 7.97
N GLN A 154 8.79 12.86 7.40
CA GLN A 154 9.74 13.45 6.46
C GLN A 154 10.80 14.22 7.26
N CYS A 155 12.09 13.90 7.06
CA CYS A 155 13.20 14.71 7.59
C CYS A 155 14.44 14.67 6.69
N ASN A 156 15.12 15.81 6.56
CA ASN A 156 16.35 15.95 5.79
C ASN A 156 17.55 15.63 6.70
N THR A 157 17.79 14.33 6.97
CA THR A 157 18.82 13.86 7.94
C THR A 157 20.26 14.28 7.64
N GLU A 158 20.53 14.74 6.43
CA GLU A 158 21.82 15.28 5.98
C GLU A 158 22.08 16.71 6.45
N LEU A 159 21.05 17.42 6.92
CA LEU A 159 21.17 18.76 7.51
C LEU A 159 21.38 18.66 9.02
N GLY A 160 22.22 19.55 9.56
CA GLY A 160 22.33 19.75 11.01
C GLY A 160 21.04 20.31 11.59
N ASP A 161 20.84 20.13 12.90
CA ASP A 161 19.61 20.58 13.56
C ASP A 161 19.44 22.11 13.45
N ASN A 162 20.54 22.87 13.47
CA ASN A 162 20.50 24.32 13.34
C ASN A 162 20.67 24.81 11.90
N ASP A 163 20.76 23.92 10.91
CA ASP A 163 21.00 24.32 9.53
C ASP A 163 19.67 24.59 8.80
N LEU A 164 19.62 25.72 8.10
CA LEU A 164 18.67 25.99 7.04
C LEU A 164 19.43 26.08 5.72
N GLU A 165 18.97 25.34 4.72
CA GLU A 165 19.54 25.34 3.39
C GLU A 165 18.64 26.15 2.45
N LEU A 166 19.18 27.21 1.86
CA LEU A 166 18.52 28.05 0.87
C LEU A 166 19.17 27.78 -0.50
N THR A 167 18.39 27.26 -1.44
CA THR A 167 18.80 27.10 -2.84
C THR A 167 18.05 28.10 -3.71
N VAL A 168 18.80 28.98 -4.37
CA VAL A 168 18.27 29.84 -5.44
C VAL A 168 18.40 29.06 -6.73
N VAL A 169 17.28 28.59 -7.28
CA VAL A 169 17.27 27.67 -8.43
C VAL A 169 17.46 28.45 -9.71
N ARG A 170 16.48 29.27 -10.08
CA ARG A 170 16.50 30.04 -11.33
C ARG A 170 15.55 31.23 -11.31
N GLY A 171 15.87 32.21 -12.15
CA GLY A 171 14.93 33.24 -12.61
C GLY A 171 14.13 32.74 -13.81
N ILE A 172 12.84 33.06 -13.86
CA ILE A 172 11.92 32.69 -14.92
C ILE A 172 11.39 33.97 -15.54
N GLN A 173 11.73 34.19 -16.80
CA GLN A 173 11.21 35.26 -17.65
C GLN A 173 11.26 36.64 -16.98
N TYR A 174 12.46 37.08 -16.60
CA TYR A 174 12.64 38.42 -16.07
C TYR A 174 12.26 39.49 -17.09
N ASN A 175 11.45 40.44 -16.65
CA ASN A 175 11.06 41.56 -17.50
C ASN A 175 12.25 42.50 -17.72
N LEU A 176 12.43 42.90 -18.98
CA LEU A 176 13.46 43.84 -19.40
C LEU A 176 13.09 45.25 -18.92
N PRO A 177 13.92 45.91 -18.08
CA PRO A 177 13.70 47.30 -17.73
C PRO A 177 13.86 48.22 -18.96
N SER A 178 13.23 49.39 -18.95
CA SER A 178 13.33 50.35 -20.06
C SER A 178 14.78 50.67 -20.43
N GLY A 179 15.15 50.40 -21.68
CA GLY A 179 16.50 50.60 -22.22
C GLY A 179 17.48 49.45 -22.02
N PHE A 180 17.02 48.27 -21.58
CA PHE A 180 17.83 47.05 -21.46
C PHE A 180 17.49 46.07 -22.59
N THR A 181 18.51 45.43 -23.13
CA THR A 181 18.36 44.26 -24.00
C THR A 181 18.64 42.98 -23.22
N GLU A 182 18.30 41.82 -23.78
CA GLU A 182 18.57 40.52 -23.14
C GLU A 182 20.06 40.32 -22.81
N LYS A 183 20.96 40.91 -23.60
CA LYS A 183 22.42 40.84 -23.39
C LYS A 183 22.90 41.72 -22.23
N ASP A 184 22.12 42.71 -21.83
CA ASP A 184 22.46 43.56 -20.69
C ASP A 184 21.97 42.98 -19.36
N MET A 185 21.36 41.79 -19.39
CA MET A 185 20.76 41.12 -18.24
C MET A 185 21.77 40.24 -17.50
N ASP A 186 22.74 40.91 -16.88
CA ASP A 186 23.67 40.29 -15.93
C ASP A 186 23.07 40.31 -14.54
N THR A 187 22.48 39.21 -14.09
CA THR A 187 21.70 39.19 -12.84
C THR A 187 22.40 38.42 -11.72
N CYS A 188 22.24 38.91 -10.49
CA CYS A 188 22.60 38.20 -9.26
C CYS A 188 21.49 38.35 -8.22
N VAL A 189 21.30 37.34 -7.38
CA VAL A 189 20.31 37.38 -6.30
C VAL A 189 21.03 37.57 -4.97
N LYS A 190 20.65 38.59 -4.21
CA LYS A 190 21.12 38.81 -2.84
C LYS A 190 20.02 38.41 -1.88
N TYR A 191 20.31 37.56 -0.91
CA TYR A 191 19.34 37.19 0.12
C TYR A 191 19.66 37.89 1.44
N GLU A 192 18.61 38.13 2.22
CA GLU A 192 18.66 38.70 3.55
C GLU A 192 17.68 37.95 4.46
N LEU A 193 18.24 37.19 5.40
CA LEU A 193 17.51 36.55 6.48
C LEU A 193 17.74 37.37 7.75
N ALA A 194 16.74 38.14 8.17
CA ALA A 194 16.79 39.00 9.36
C ALA A 194 16.69 38.20 10.69
N PHE A 195 17.45 37.11 10.81
CA PHE A 195 17.54 36.27 11.99
C PHE A 195 18.97 35.73 12.18
N PRO A 196 19.55 35.81 13.40
CA PRO A 196 19.05 36.54 14.58
C PRO A 196 18.81 38.03 14.30
N THR A 197 17.89 38.69 15.02
CA THR A 197 17.53 40.10 14.74
C THR A 197 18.73 41.05 14.84
N GLU A 198 19.70 40.72 15.69
CA GLU A 198 20.92 41.51 15.92
C GLU A 198 21.93 41.36 14.78
N GLU A 199 21.96 40.19 14.14
CA GLU A 199 22.90 39.86 13.07
C GLU A 199 22.16 39.20 11.89
N PRO A 200 21.62 40.02 10.96
CA PRO A 200 21.01 39.51 9.74
C PRO A 200 22.02 38.72 8.90
N GLN A 201 21.65 37.50 8.51
CA GLN A 201 22.46 36.67 7.63
C GLN A 201 22.18 37.07 6.18
N THR A 202 23.22 37.49 5.47
CA THR A 202 23.13 37.92 4.07
C THR A 202 24.11 37.17 3.20
N GLY A 203 23.85 37.14 1.90
CA GLY A 203 24.76 36.57 0.91
C GLY A 203 24.25 36.84 -0.49
N SER A 204 25.02 36.42 -1.50
CA SER A 204 24.69 36.68 -2.89
C SER A 204 25.14 35.54 -3.80
N THR A 205 24.34 35.26 -4.83
CA THR A 205 24.73 34.34 -5.90
C THR A 205 25.83 34.93 -6.77
N SER A 206 26.50 34.07 -7.52
CA SER A 206 27.25 34.45 -8.71
C SER A 206 26.35 35.16 -9.73
N THR A 207 26.98 35.93 -10.60
CA THR A 207 26.29 36.68 -11.64
C THR A 207 26.15 35.82 -12.88
N VAL A 208 24.91 35.58 -13.30
CA VAL A 208 24.60 34.90 -14.56
C VAL A 208 24.35 35.98 -15.62
N LYS A 209 25.04 35.85 -16.75
CA LYS A 209 25.12 36.91 -17.77
C LYS A 209 24.21 36.66 -18.95
N ASP A 210 23.88 37.74 -19.66
CA ASP A 210 23.27 37.72 -20.98
C ASP A 210 21.94 36.92 -21.08
N THR A 211 21.12 36.88 -20.02
CA THR A 211 19.87 36.08 -20.02
C THR A 211 18.76 36.62 -19.14
N ILE A 212 17.52 36.47 -19.61
CA ILE A 212 16.29 36.71 -18.84
C ILE A 212 15.78 35.46 -18.10
N ASN A 213 16.39 34.29 -18.32
CA ASN A 213 16.11 33.03 -17.64
C ASN A 213 17.40 32.50 -16.97
N PRO A 214 17.95 33.20 -15.97
CA PRO A 214 19.20 32.81 -15.34
C PRO A 214 19.02 31.56 -14.48
N GLU A 215 19.89 30.57 -14.65
CA GLU A 215 19.99 29.41 -13.76
C GLU A 215 21.13 29.62 -12.77
N TYR A 216 20.79 29.86 -11.50
CA TYR A 216 21.78 30.11 -10.46
C TYR A 216 22.25 28.80 -9.83
N ASN A 217 21.31 27.91 -9.48
CA ASN A 217 21.55 26.61 -8.83
C ASN A 217 22.51 26.67 -7.63
N GLU A 218 22.50 27.78 -6.90
CA GLU A 218 23.40 28.03 -5.78
C GLU A 218 22.71 27.77 -4.45
N THR A 219 23.45 27.11 -3.55
CA THR A 219 22.94 26.68 -2.24
C THR A 219 23.74 27.32 -1.12
N PHE A 220 23.03 27.96 -0.19
CA PHE A 220 23.57 28.67 0.96
C PHE A 220 23.13 27.98 2.25
N LYS A 221 24.05 27.82 3.19
CA LYS A 221 23.77 27.30 4.53
C LYS A 221 23.63 28.45 5.51
N LEU A 222 22.44 28.61 6.06
CA LEU A 222 22.05 29.60 7.04
C LEU A 222 21.84 28.92 8.40
N GLN A 223 21.96 29.69 9.46
CA GLN A 223 21.89 29.19 10.83
C GLN A 223 20.58 29.58 11.52
N PHE A 224 19.92 28.60 12.11
CA PHE A 224 18.75 28.73 12.96
C PHE A 224 19.07 28.21 14.36
N ASN A 225 18.91 29.05 15.38
CA ASN A 225 18.94 28.58 16.75
C ASN A 225 17.57 28.03 17.15
N ARG A 226 17.36 26.71 16.97
CA ARG A 226 16.09 26.04 17.31
C ARG A 226 15.69 26.17 18.78
N LYS A 227 16.64 26.40 19.69
CA LYS A 227 16.35 26.59 21.12
C LYS A 227 15.75 27.97 21.41
N SER A 228 15.90 28.93 20.50
CA SER A 228 15.37 30.27 20.68
C SER A 228 13.87 30.33 20.40
N LYS A 229 13.07 30.71 21.41
CA LYS A 229 11.64 31.02 21.23
C LYS A 229 11.40 32.17 20.23
N ALA A 230 12.40 33.01 19.96
CA ALA A 230 12.31 34.07 18.97
C ALA A 230 12.26 33.52 17.54
N LEU A 231 12.90 32.37 17.27
CA LEU A 231 12.88 31.72 15.95
C LEU A 231 11.45 31.40 15.51
N PHE A 232 10.65 30.79 16.40
CA PHE A 232 9.27 30.44 16.11
C PHE A 232 8.41 31.65 15.74
N ARG A 233 8.58 32.77 16.46
CA ARG A 233 7.90 34.03 16.14
C ARG A 233 8.40 34.65 14.84
N PHE A 234 9.68 34.49 14.54
CA PHE A 234 10.28 34.95 13.29
C PHE A 234 9.70 34.18 12.11
N VAL A 235 9.70 32.85 12.15
CA VAL A 235 9.17 32.00 11.08
C VAL A 235 7.68 32.22 10.84
N GLU A 236 6.90 32.45 11.90
CA GLU A 236 5.46 32.73 11.81
C GLU A 236 5.14 34.08 11.14
N ARG A 237 5.98 35.11 11.32
CA ARG A 237 5.62 36.50 11.00
C ARG A 237 6.51 37.17 9.95
N LYS A 238 7.74 36.69 9.78
CA LYS A 238 8.76 37.31 8.93
C LYS A 238 8.97 36.50 7.67
N THR A 239 9.62 37.13 6.71
CA THR A 239 9.91 36.58 5.38
C THR A 239 11.41 36.59 5.15
N LEU A 240 11.89 35.64 4.37
CA LEU A 240 13.22 35.71 3.76
C LEU A 240 13.12 36.66 2.55
N LYS A 241 13.97 37.69 2.51
CA LYS A 241 14.00 38.66 1.42
C LYS A 241 15.07 38.27 0.42
N LEU A 242 14.72 38.27 -0.86
CA LEU A 242 15.65 38.06 -1.98
C LEU A 242 15.52 39.23 -2.95
N ASP A 243 16.61 39.97 -3.13
CA ASP A 243 16.70 41.10 -4.04
C ASP A 243 17.47 40.69 -5.29
N ILE A 244 16.83 40.82 -6.46
CA ILE A 244 17.45 40.52 -7.75
C ILE A 244 18.06 41.82 -8.28
N PHE A 245 19.37 41.81 -8.50
CA PHE A 245 20.11 42.95 -9.03
C PHE A 245 20.63 42.68 -10.43
N ILE A 246 20.61 43.71 -11.27
CA ILE A 246 21.32 43.75 -12.55
C ILE A 246 22.68 44.44 -12.32
N LYS A 247 23.75 43.72 -12.59
CA LYS A 247 25.13 44.22 -12.59
C LYS A 247 25.35 45.09 -13.81
N ARG A 248 25.81 46.33 -13.61
CA ARG A 248 25.95 47.33 -14.70
C ARG A 248 27.40 47.70 -15.02
N GLY A 249 28.34 46.82 -14.68
CA GLY A 249 29.79 47.02 -14.87
C GLY A 249 30.42 47.88 -13.78
N PHE A 250 31.72 48.19 -13.92
CA PHE A 250 32.57 48.74 -12.84
C PHE A 250 32.22 50.18 -12.41
N PHE A 251 31.66 51.01 -13.30
CA PHE A 251 31.38 52.43 -13.03
C PHE A 251 29.90 52.76 -12.82
N LYS A 252 28.99 51.78 -12.94
CA LYS A 252 27.55 51.97 -12.75
C LYS A 252 27.09 51.07 -11.61
N GLY A 253 26.43 51.67 -10.62
CA GLY A 253 25.86 50.89 -9.50
C GLY A 253 24.87 49.83 -9.98
N ASP A 254 24.81 48.72 -9.23
CA ASP A 254 23.82 47.66 -9.43
C ASP A 254 22.39 48.25 -9.43
N LYS A 255 21.55 47.86 -10.40
CA LYS A 255 20.13 48.23 -10.39
C LYS A 255 19.30 47.11 -9.80
N LEU A 256 18.41 47.43 -8.85
CA LEU A 256 17.39 46.50 -8.38
C LEU A 256 16.37 46.25 -9.50
N LEU A 257 16.20 44.98 -9.85
CA LEU A 257 15.17 44.53 -10.79
C LEU A 257 13.86 44.27 -10.06
N GLY A 258 13.93 43.61 -8.90
CA GLY A 258 12.77 43.32 -8.07
C GLY A 258 13.17 42.61 -6.78
N THR A 259 12.22 42.53 -5.87
CA THR A 259 12.33 41.87 -4.57
C THR A 259 11.32 40.75 -4.47
N VAL A 260 11.73 39.64 -3.89
CA VAL A 260 10.91 38.47 -3.57
C VAL A 260 10.92 38.28 -2.06
N ASN A 261 9.74 38.15 -1.45
CA ASN A 261 9.59 37.89 -0.02
C ASN A 261 8.98 36.51 0.19
N VAL A 262 9.80 35.55 0.62
CA VAL A 262 9.39 34.17 0.86
C VAL A 262 8.89 34.02 2.28
N LYS A 263 7.64 33.59 2.47
CA LYS A 263 7.07 33.31 3.79
C LYS A 263 7.65 32.01 4.33
N LEU A 264 8.16 32.04 5.56
CA LEU A 264 8.78 30.88 6.20
C LEU A 264 7.78 29.99 6.94
N GLN A 265 6.54 30.45 7.17
CA GLN A 265 5.48 29.73 7.88
C GLN A 265 5.29 28.25 7.45
N PRO A 266 5.38 27.86 6.15
CA PRO A 266 5.25 26.45 5.77
C PRO A 266 6.25 25.51 6.47
N LEU A 267 7.43 26.01 6.81
CA LEU A 267 8.50 25.27 7.52
C LEU A 267 8.13 24.88 8.97
N GLU A 268 7.00 25.35 9.48
CA GLU A 268 6.45 24.88 10.76
C GLU A 268 5.95 23.43 10.69
N THR A 269 5.49 23.02 9.50
CA THR A 269 4.85 21.72 9.25
C THR A 269 5.53 20.90 8.17
N GLN A 270 6.39 21.52 7.34
CA GLN A 270 7.06 20.87 6.22
C GLN A 270 8.59 21.01 6.33
N CYS A 271 9.34 20.02 5.84
CA CYS A 271 10.81 20.07 5.82
C CYS A 271 11.39 20.77 4.58
N VAL A 272 10.60 20.85 3.51
CA VAL A 272 11.02 21.39 2.21
C VAL A 272 9.93 22.33 1.70
N LEU A 273 10.31 23.58 1.44
CA LEU A 273 9.49 24.57 0.76
C LEU A 273 10.14 24.83 -0.61
N HIS A 274 9.46 24.47 -1.70
CA HIS A 274 9.97 24.66 -3.06
C HIS A 274 8.88 25.25 -3.93
N GLU A 275 8.99 26.55 -4.23
CA GLU A 275 7.98 27.30 -4.96
C GLU A 275 8.61 28.38 -5.85
N SER A 276 7.82 28.89 -6.79
CA SER A 276 8.16 30.05 -7.62
C SER A 276 7.40 31.29 -7.16
N TYR A 277 8.10 32.42 -6.98
CA TYR A 277 7.53 33.67 -6.48
C TYR A 277 7.65 34.80 -7.51
N ASP A 278 6.62 35.63 -7.64
CA ASP A 278 6.64 36.79 -8.52
C ASP A 278 7.60 37.88 -8.01
N LEU A 279 8.32 38.52 -8.92
CA LEU A 279 9.15 39.67 -8.60
C LEU A 279 8.28 40.90 -8.33
N LEU A 280 8.57 41.61 -7.22
CA LEU A 280 7.83 42.79 -6.78
C LEU A 280 8.75 44.03 -6.71
N GLU A 281 8.24 45.19 -7.11
CA GLU A 281 8.84 46.49 -6.80
C GLU A 281 7.91 47.24 -5.86
N GLY A 282 8.26 47.25 -4.57
CA GLY A 282 7.37 47.68 -3.51
C GLY A 282 6.14 46.77 -3.40
N ARG A 283 4.98 47.23 -3.89
CA ARG A 283 3.72 46.46 -3.89
C ARG A 283 3.27 46.01 -5.28
N LYS A 284 3.93 46.45 -6.35
CA LYS A 284 3.54 46.14 -7.73
C LYS A 284 4.37 44.95 -8.23
N SER A 285 3.72 44.01 -8.92
CA SER A 285 4.46 42.98 -9.65
C SER A 285 5.13 43.60 -10.86
N VAL A 286 6.43 43.36 -11.00
CA VAL A 286 7.24 43.86 -12.13
C VAL A 286 7.38 42.82 -13.25
N GLY A 287 6.81 41.64 -13.06
CA GLY A 287 6.85 40.51 -13.97
C GLY A 287 8.18 39.75 -13.96
N GLY A 288 8.07 38.45 -14.27
CA GLY A 288 9.09 37.46 -13.99
C GLY A 288 8.95 36.83 -12.61
N LYS A 289 9.49 35.63 -12.45
CA LYS A 289 9.44 34.84 -11.21
C LYS A 289 10.83 34.38 -10.79
N LEU A 290 10.99 34.11 -9.50
CA LEU A 290 12.17 33.46 -8.94
C LEU A 290 11.76 32.13 -8.31
N GLU A 291 12.40 31.05 -8.73
CA GLU A 291 12.23 29.72 -8.15
C GLU A 291 13.23 29.53 -7.00
N VAL A 292 12.71 29.24 -5.81
CA VAL A 292 13.50 29.12 -4.58
C VAL A 292 13.12 27.83 -3.86
N LYS A 293 14.12 27.16 -3.31
CA LYS A 293 13.95 25.98 -2.49
C LYS A 293 14.60 26.21 -1.12
N ILE A 294 13.84 26.01 -0.06
CA ILE A 294 14.30 26.12 1.33
C ILE A 294 14.11 24.76 2.00
N ARG A 295 15.13 24.30 2.71
CA ARG A 295 15.13 23.00 3.38
C ARG A 295 15.61 23.14 4.81
N ILE A 296 14.98 22.43 5.71
CA ILE A 296 15.40 22.28 7.11
C ILE A 296 15.39 20.81 7.47
N ARG A 297 16.16 20.42 8.50
CA ARG A 297 16.22 19.02 8.94
C ARG A 297 14.84 18.46 9.28
N ASP A 298 14.22 18.99 10.34
CA ASP A 298 12.87 18.64 10.78
C ASP A 298 11.99 19.88 10.80
N PRO A 299 10.65 19.79 10.68
CA PRO A 299 9.80 20.96 10.79
C PRO A 299 9.86 21.56 12.20
N LEU A 300 9.57 22.85 12.31
CA LEU A 300 9.80 23.56 13.57
C LEU A 300 8.75 23.26 14.65
N LYS A 301 7.46 23.19 14.30
CA LYS A 301 6.36 23.01 15.30
C LYS A 301 5.85 21.58 15.37
N THR A 302 5.49 20.99 14.22
CA THR A 302 4.84 19.68 14.18
C THR A 302 5.63 18.76 13.27
N LYS A 303 5.92 17.54 13.73
CA LYS A 303 6.58 16.54 12.89
C LYS A 303 5.73 16.31 11.63
N GLN A 304 6.33 16.45 10.46
CA GLN A 304 5.68 16.16 9.17
C GLN A 304 5.56 14.65 9.07
N VAL A 305 4.37 14.10 9.24
CA VAL A 305 4.10 12.67 9.07
C VAL A 305 3.29 12.49 7.82
N ASP A 306 3.93 12.00 6.78
CA ASP A 306 3.29 11.68 5.51
C ASP A 306 2.85 10.22 5.54
N GLU A 307 1.58 9.97 5.21
CA GLU A 307 1.06 8.60 5.07
C GLU A 307 1.29 8.12 3.65
N VAL A 308 2.30 7.27 3.47
CA VAL A 308 2.63 6.68 2.17
C VAL A 308 1.92 5.35 2.03
N LYS A 309 1.07 5.22 1.01
CA LYS A 309 0.41 3.95 0.65
C LYS A 309 1.29 3.16 -0.30
N GLU A 310 1.74 2.00 0.14
CA GLU A 310 2.61 1.11 -0.63
C GLU A 310 1.87 -0.19 -0.97
N LYS A 311 2.09 -0.67 -2.20
CA LYS A 311 1.66 -2.02 -2.61
C LYS A 311 2.65 -3.03 -2.04
N TRP A 312 2.24 -3.76 -1.04
CA TRP A 312 3.08 -4.67 -0.29
C TRP A 312 2.83 -6.11 -0.72
N LEU A 313 3.82 -6.72 -1.37
CA LEU A 313 3.85 -8.15 -1.64
C LEU A 313 3.87 -8.94 -0.31
N VAL A 314 2.99 -9.93 -0.20
CA VAL A 314 2.94 -10.90 0.89
C VAL A 314 2.94 -12.31 0.28
N ILE A 315 3.87 -13.15 0.71
CA ILE A 315 3.91 -14.56 0.32
C ILE A 315 3.13 -15.37 1.35
N ASP A 316 1.99 -15.92 0.95
CA ASP A 316 1.12 -16.71 1.81
C ASP A 316 1.70 -18.10 2.07
N GLN A 317 2.15 -18.78 1.00
CA GLN A 317 2.64 -20.14 1.11
C GLN A 317 3.57 -20.53 -0.04
N PHE A 318 4.72 -21.09 0.31
CA PHE A 318 5.61 -21.77 -0.65
C PHE A 318 5.05 -23.14 -1.00
N ILE A 319 4.79 -23.38 -2.28
CA ILE A 319 4.39 -24.68 -2.80
C ILE A 319 5.68 -25.40 -3.22
N ARG A 320 5.97 -26.57 -2.62
CA ARG A 320 7.13 -27.39 -3.01
C ARG A 320 6.69 -28.45 -4.02
N THR A 321 7.45 -28.59 -5.10
CA THR A 321 7.31 -29.75 -6.00
C THR A 321 8.00 -30.93 -5.35
N VAL A 322 7.23 -31.93 -4.94
CA VAL A 322 7.82 -33.19 -4.49
C VAL A 322 8.19 -33.99 -5.74
N GLY A 323 9.44 -33.88 -6.23
CA GLY A 323 9.94 -34.84 -7.22
C GLY A 323 11.14 -34.44 -8.09
N SER A 324 12.36 -34.62 -7.58
CA SER A 324 13.45 -35.30 -8.29
C SER A 324 14.52 -35.78 -7.28
N LYS A 325 15.08 -36.96 -7.53
CA LYS A 325 15.60 -37.92 -6.54
C LYS A 325 17.02 -37.62 -6.02
N MET A 326 17.26 -37.90 -4.74
CA MET A 326 18.37 -38.76 -4.31
C MET A 326 18.01 -39.49 -3.02
N GLN A 327 18.12 -40.82 -3.06
CA GLN A 327 17.87 -41.74 -1.96
C GLN A 327 18.87 -41.54 -0.81
N THR A 328 18.36 -41.39 0.41
CA THR A 328 18.90 -42.13 1.57
C THR A 328 17.83 -42.17 2.66
N GLU A 329 17.66 -43.36 3.20
CA GLU A 329 16.57 -43.75 4.10
C GLU A 329 16.67 -43.03 5.44
N THR A 330 15.56 -42.42 5.88
CA THR A 330 15.11 -42.53 7.27
C THR A 330 13.64 -42.12 7.37
N LYS A 331 12.82 -43.10 7.77
CA LYS A 331 11.37 -43.01 7.90
C LYS A 331 10.97 -41.97 8.95
N THR A 332 10.15 -41.01 8.58
CA THR A 332 9.07 -40.48 9.44
C THR A 332 8.01 -39.83 8.55
N SER A 333 6.92 -40.56 8.37
CA SER A 333 5.72 -40.18 7.62
C SER A 333 5.03 -38.97 8.24
N ARG A 334 4.99 -37.85 7.51
CA ARG A 334 3.89 -36.88 7.58
C ARG A 334 3.32 -36.76 6.19
N SER A 335 2.24 -37.50 5.96
CA SER A 335 1.40 -37.40 4.76
C SER A 335 0.92 -35.96 4.61
N GLN A 336 1.22 -35.37 3.45
CA GLN A 336 0.44 -34.26 2.90
C GLN A 336 -1.03 -34.71 2.87
N SER A 337 -1.92 -33.93 3.48
CA SER A 337 -3.35 -34.23 3.50
C SER A 337 -3.94 -33.98 2.11
N ASP A 338 -3.77 -34.94 1.21
CA ASP A 338 -4.84 -35.25 0.28
C ASP A 338 -6.08 -35.47 1.14
N GLY A 339 -7.10 -34.62 1.03
CA GLY A 339 -8.25 -34.68 1.94
C GLY A 339 -8.87 -36.09 1.97
N THR A 340 -9.63 -36.41 3.02
CA THR A 340 -10.25 -37.73 3.21
C THR A 340 -11.04 -38.17 1.97
N THR A 341 -10.85 -39.42 1.57
CA THR A 341 -11.61 -40.06 0.50
C THR A 341 -12.94 -40.64 1.01
N CYS A 342 -13.08 -40.80 2.33
CA CYS A 342 -14.28 -41.32 2.99
C CYS A 342 -15.49 -40.38 2.86
N MET A 343 -16.56 -40.90 2.27
CA MET A 343 -17.78 -40.15 1.95
C MET A 343 -18.57 -39.70 3.19
N ALA A 344 -18.69 -40.57 4.18
CA ALA A 344 -19.35 -40.26 5.44
C ALA A 344 -18.59 -39.20 6.24
N VAL A 345 -17.27 -39.13 6.10
CA VAL A 345 -16.44 -38.09 6.72
C VAL A 345 -16.57 -36.77 5.96
N LEU A 346 -16.58 -36.78 4.62
CA LEU A 346 -16.85 -35.58 3.81
C LEU A 346 -18.24 -34.99 4.09
N LEU A 347 -19.27 -35.83 4.23
CA LEU A 347 -20.62 -35.39 4.62
C LEU A 347 -20.65 -34.76 6.02
N PHE A 348 -19.92 -35.35 6.97
CA PHE A 348 -19.80 -34.81 8.32
C PHE A 348 -19.07 -33.44 8.32
N GLU A 349 -17.99 -33.30 7.54
CA GLU A 349 -17.28 -32.03 7.39
C GLU A 349 -18.15 -30.94 6.76
N LYS A 350 -18.92 -31.29 5.72
CA LYS A 350 -19.90 -30.38 5.10
C LYS A 350 -20.94 -29.90 6.12
N GLN A 351 -21.54 -30.81 6.89
CA GLN A 351 -22.56 -30.47 7.90
C GLN A 351 -22.02 -29.53 8.98
N MET A 352 -20.79 -29.76 9.45
CA MET A 352 -20.14 -28.88 10.43
C MET A 352 -19.89 -27.50 9.85
N LEU A 353 -19.45 -27.43 8.59
CA LEU A 353 -19.16 -26.18 7.89
C LEU A 353 -20.44 -25.39 7.59
N ASP A 354 -21.52 -26.03 7.15
CA ASP A 354 -22.82 -25.40 6.92
C ASP A 354 -23.44 -24.89 8.23
N LYS A 355 -23.30 -25.64 9.33
CA LYS A 355 -23.71 -25.19 10.66
C LYS A 355 -22.92 -23.98 11.13
N GLN A 356 -21.62 -23.94 10.87
CA GLN A 356 -20.75 -22.80 11.18
C GLN A 356 -21.12 -21.57 10.34
N ILE A 357 -21.42 -21.74 9.06
CA ILE A 357 -21.94 -20.66 8.19
C ILE A 357 -23.27 -20.13 8.72
N GLY A 358 -24.17 -21.02 9.16
CA GLY A 358 -25.46 -20.64 9.74
C GLY A 358 -25.32 -19.86 11.06
N GLN A 359 -24.43 -20.29 11.95
CA GLN A 359 -24.18 -19.65 13.25
C GLN A 359 -23.50 -18.28 13.14
N LEU A 360 -22.67 -18.09 12.11
CA LEU A 360 -21.88 -16.87 11.92
C LEU A 360 -22.42 -15.98 10.79
N LYS A 361 -23.63 -16.25 10.30
CA LYS A 361 -24.22 -15.55 9.15
C LYS A 361 -24.31 -14.03 9.33
N ASP A 362 -24.52 -13.57 10.56
CA ASP A 362 -24.67 -12.15 10.89
C ASP A 362 -23.34 -11.47 11.29
N SER A 363 -22.27 -12.25 11.50
CA SER A 363 -20.95 -11.75 11.92
C SER A 363 -19.87 -11.85 10.84
N LEU A 364 -20.10 -12.63 9.77
CA LEU A 364 -19.15 -12.81 8.68
C LEU A 364 -19.31 -11.72 7.62
N SER A 365 -18.18 -11.28 7.06
CA SER A 365 -18.20 -10.42 5.88
C SER A 365 -18.77 -11.18 4.67
N LEU A 366 -19.25 -10.44 3.67
CA LEU A 366 -19.79 -11.03 2.43
C LEU A 366 -18.76 -11.96 1.77
N ILE A 367 -17.49 -11.55 1.75
CA ILE A 367 -16.36 -12.31 1.17
C ILE A 367 -16.09 -13.58 1.99
N GLN A 368 -16.10 -13.49 3.32
CA GLN A 368 -15.89 -14.66 4.17
C GLN A 368 -17.04 -15.68 4.03
N THR A 369 -18.27 -15.19 3.88
CA THR A 369 -19.44 -16.05 3.66
C THR A 369 -19.38 -16.71 2.27
N GLN A 370 -18.97 -15.98 1.24
CA GLN A 370 -18.76 -16.54 -0.10
C GLN A 370 -17.64 -17.59 -0.11
N ALA A 371 -16.51 -17.34 0.56
CA ALA A 371 -15.41 -18.29 0.66
C ALA A 371 -15.80 -19.59 1.39
N LEU A 372 -16.54 -19.49 2.50
CA LEU A 372 -17.03 -20.67 3.22
C LEU A 372 -18.08 -21.44 2.41
N LYS A 373 -19.02 -20.74 1.74
CA LYS A 373 -19.97 -21.38 0.84
C LYS A 373 -19.29 -22.09 -0.34
N HIS A 374 -18.28 -21.46 -0.93
CA HIS A 374 -17.47 -22.08 -1.98
C HIS A 374 -16.75 -23.33 -1.48
N LYS A 375 -16.21 -23.30 -0.25
CA LYS A 375 -15.62 -24.49 0.37
C LYS A 375 -16.64 -25.62 0.61
N SER A 376 -17.88 -25.29 0.99
CA SER A 376 -18.97 -26.28 1.11
C SER A 376 -19.28 -26.92 -0.26
N ALA A 377 -19.34 -26.10 -1.31
CA ALA A 377 -19.58 -26.56 -2.69
C ALA A 377 -18.46 -27.48 -3.21
N LEU A 378 -17.19 -27.17 -2.93
CA LEU A 378 -16.06 -28.04 -3.30
C LEU A 378 -16.10 -29.40 -2.60
N ILE A 379 -16.55 -29.46 -1.35
CA ILE A 379 -16.75 -30.74 -0.65
C ILE A 379 -17.85 -31.53 -1.37
N GLU A 380 -18.96 -30.89 -1.73
CA GLU A 380 -20.07 -31.51 -2.45
C GLU A 380 -19.67 -32.03 -3.84
N GLU A 381 -18.90 -31.26 -4.61
CA GLU A 381 -18.36 -31.71 -5.91
C GLU A 381 -17.46 -32.94 -5.74
N ARG A 382 -16.59 -32.95 -4.71
CA ARG A 382 -15.75 -34.11 -4.40
C ARG A 382 -16.59 -35.33 -4.03
N ILE A 383 -17.71 -35.12 -3.33
CA ILE A 383 -18.64 -36.19 -3.00
C ILE A 383 -19.24 -36.80 -4.27
N GLU A 384 -19.72 -35.98 -5.19
CA GLU A 384 -20.34 -36.42 -6.44
C GLU A 384 -19.35 -37.15 -7.34
N LEU A 385 -18.12 -36.65 -7.44
CA LEU A 385 -17.06 -37.26 -8.23
C LEU A 385 -16.65 -38.63 -7.69
N GLN A 386 -16.57 -38.78 -6.36
CA GLN A 386 -16.29 -40.06 -5.74
C GLN A 386 -17.44 -41.06 -5.93
N GLN A 387 -18.69 -40.61 -5.83
CA GLN A 387 -19.84 -41.45 -6.15
C GLN A 387 -19.87 -41.87 -7.62
N LYS A 388 -19.53 -40.97 -8.54
CA LYS A 388 -19.44 -41.26 -9.98
C LYS A 388 -18.38 -42.33 -10.25
N LYS A 389 -17.19 -42.21 -9.67
CA LYS A 389 -16.12 -43.22 -9.76
C LYS A 389 -16.56 -44.59 -9.25
N LEU A 390 -17.31 -44.64 -8.16
CA LEU A 390 -17.82 -45.89 -7.60
C LEU A 390 -18.97 -46.50 -8.41
N ARG A 391 -19.76 -45.68 -9.12
CA ARG A 391 -20.78 -46.16 -10.07
C ARG A 391 -20.16 -46.72 -11.35
N GLU A 392 -19.14 -46.06 -11.89
CA GLU A 392 -18.50 -46.43 -13.15
C GLU A 392 -17.48 -47.57 -13.01
N GLY A 393 -16.79 -47.65 -11.86
CA GLY A 393 -15.68 -48.58 -11.64
C GLY A 393 -16.05 -49.96 -11.08
N GLY A 394 -17.34 -50.24 -10.85
CA GLY A 394 -17.83 -51.55 -10.41
C GLY A 394 -17.17 -52.09 -9.14
N THR A 395 -17.14 -53.42 -8.99
CA THR A 395 -16.69 -54.11 -7.76
C THR A 395 -15.22 -53.85 -7.41
N GLU A 396 -14.35 -53.64 -8.40
CA GLU A 396 -12.93 -53.36 -8.20
C GLU A 396 -12.68 -51.95 -7.64
N ALA A 397 -13.45 -50.95 -8.08
CA ALA A 397 -13.40 -49.62 -7.49
C ALA A 397 -13.88 -49.61 -6.03
N TRP A 398 -14.88 -50.42 -5.69
CA TRP A 398 -15.33 -50.60 -4.31
C TRP A 398 -14.26 -51.26 -3.42
N LYS A 399 -13.49 -52.23 -3.92
CA LYS A 399 -12.37 -52.83 -3.17
C LYS A 399 -11.29 -51.80 -2.83
N VAL A 400 -10.86 -51.03 -3.83
CA VAL A 400 -9.85 -49.97 -3.66
C VAL A 400 -10.34 -48.90 -2.68
N TYR A 401 -11.62 -48.52 -2.82
CA TYR A 401 -12.24 -47.53 -1.95
C TYR A 401 -12.34 -48.00 -0.50
N VAL A 402 -12.84 -49.21 -0.25
CA VAL A 402 -12.93 -49.78 1.09
C VAL A 402 -11.55 -49.92 1.74
N ALA A 403 -10.53 -50.30 0.97
CA ALA A 403 -9.15 -50.35 1.46
C ALA A 403 -8.63 -48.96 1.86
N ALA A 404 -8.91 -47.93 1.07
CA ALA A 404 -8.56 -46.54 1.39
C ALA A 404 -9.28 -46.04 2.66
N VAL A 405 -10.59 -46.28 2.78
CA VAL A 405 -11.37 -45.86 3.96
C VAL A 405 -10.94 -46.61 5.23
N LYS A 406 -10.57 -47.89 5.13
CA LYS A 406 -9.98 -48.65 6.25
C LYS A 406 -8.63 -48.06 6.69
N ALA A 407 -7.76 -47.70 5.74
CA ALA A 407 -6.48 -47.06 6.03
C ALA A 407 -6.67 -45.69 6.70
N GLU A 408 -7.63 -44.89 6.22
CA GLU A 408 -7.97 -43.59 6.81
C GLU A 408 -8.56 -43.73 8.22
N SER A 409 -9.43 -44.72 8.49
CA SER A 409 -9.96 -44.97 9.84
C SER A 409 -8.85 -45.25 10.87
N ILE A 410 -7.85 -46.05 10.48
CA ILE A 410 -6.67 -46.33 11.32
C ILE A 410 -5.82 -45.06 11.51
N ALA A 411 -5.65 -44.25 10.47
CA ALA A 411 -4.91 -42.99 10.55
C ALA A 411 -5.59 -42.00 11.50
N PHE A 412 -6.91 -41.83 11.43
CA PHE A 412 -7.67 -40.96 12.35
C PHE A 412 -7.53 -41.39 13.80
N GLU A 413 -7.49 -42.70 14.09
CA GLU A 413 -7.24 -43.20 15.44
C GLU A 413 -5.82 -42.87 15.95
N GLN A 414 -4.82 -43.03 15.09
CA GLN A 414 -3.43 -42.73 15.44
C GLN A 414 -3.23 -41.24 15.70
N GLU A 415 -3.79 -40.38 14.85
CA GLU A 415 -3.75 -38.93 15.02
C GLU A 415 -4.52 -38.46 16.26
N ALA A 416 -5.68 -39.05 16.53
CA ALA A 416 -6.46 -38.75 17.74
C ALA A 416 -5.66 -39.07 19.01
N ARG A 417 -4.99 -40.23 19.06
CA ARG A 417 -4.12 -40.63 20.19
C ARG A 417 -2.92 -39.70 20.35
N GLN A 418 -2.34 -39.19 19.26
CA GLN A 418 -1.25 -38.22 19.30
C GLN A 418 -1.73 -36.88 19.86
N HIS A 419 -2.86 -36.36 19.37
CA HIS A 419 -3.43 -35.10 19.85
C HIS A 419 -3.90 -35.18 21.32
N ALA A 420 -4.44 -36.33 21.75
CA ALA A 420 -4.78 -36.57 23.16
C ALA A 420 -3.55 -36.55 24.07
N LYS A 421 -2.41 -37.11 23.63
CA LYS A 421 -1.13 -37.04 24.37
C LYS A 421 -0.55 -35.63 24.45
N LEU A 422 -0.84 -34.79 23.45
CA LEU A 422 -0.42 -33.39 23.39
C LEU A 422 -1.37 -32.43 24.14
N GLY A 423 -2.43 -32.96 24.78
CA GLY A 423 -3.40 -32.16 25.53
C GLY A 423 -4.46 -31.44 24.69
N ASP A 424 -4.51 -31.67 23.37
CA ASP A 424 -5.49 -31.10 22.46
C ASP A 424 -6.74 -32.00 22.38
N VAL A 425 -7.53 -31.96 23.46
CA VAL A 425 -8.75 -32.76 23.63
C VAL A 425 -9.80 -32.48 22.54
N PRO A 426 -10.10 -31.22 22.16
CA PRO A 426 -11.11 -30.94 21.13
C PRO A 426 -10.75 -31.51 19.76
N LYS A 427 -9.47 -31.44 19.36
CA LYS A 427 -9.03 -32.00 18.08
C LYS A 427 -8.99 -33.52 18.09
N ALA A 428 -8.61 -34.13 19.22
CA ALA A 428 -8.69 -35.58 19.40
C ALA A 428 -10.14 -36.09 19.30
N GLU A 429 -11.10 -35.39 19.91
CA GLU A 429 -12.52 -35.74 19.84
C GLU A 429 -13.08 -35.62 18.41
N LEU A 430 -12.70 -34.58 17.68
CA LEU A 430 -13.07 -34.41 16.27
C LEU A 430 -12.57 -35.58 15.40
N LEU A 431 -11.31 -35.99 15.57
CA LEU A 431 -10.72 -37.11 14.83
C LEU A 431 -11.39 -38.44 15.19
N MET A 432 -11.77 -38.66 16.45
CA MET A 432 -12.56 -39.82 16.87
C MET A 432 -13.97 -39.85 16.27
N ASN A 433 -14.59 -38.68 16.07
CA ASN A 433 -15.87 -38.59 15.36
C ASN A 433 -15.71 -38.93 13.87
N LYS A 434 -14.66 -38.44 13.21
CA LYS A 434 -14.34 -38.83 11.81
C LYS A 434 -14.14 -40.34 11.69
N LYS A 435 -13.40 -40.96 12.61
CA LYS A 435 -13.25 -42.42 12.69
C LYS A 435 -14.61 -43.13 12.75
N LYS A 436 -15.50 -42.72 13.66
CA LYS A 436 -16.85 -43.32 13.77
C LYS A 436 -17.64 -43.26 12.45
N HIS A 437 -17.53 -42.16 11.71
CA HIS A 437 -18.19 -42.02 10.42
C HIS A 437 -17.56 -42.95 9.35
N ALA A 438 -16.24 -43.08 9.33
CA ALA A 438 -15.53 -44.03 8.46
C ALA A 438 -15.89 -45.49 8.79
N ASP A 439 -15.95 -45.88 10.07
CA ASP A 439 -16.30 -47.24 10.48
C ASP A 439 -17.75 -47.60 10.11
N LYS A 440 -18.69 -46.65 10.24
CA LYS A 440 -20.07 -46.80 9.77
C LYS A 440 -20.14 -47.02 8.26
N GLU A 441 -19.31 -46.32 7.49
CA GLU A 441 -19.26 -46.46 6.06
C GLU A 441 -18.65 -47.79 5.62
N ILE A 442 -17.61 -48.27 6.30
CA ILE A 442 -17.04 -49.60 6.07
C ILE A 442 -18.10 -50.67 6.35
N ALA A 443 -18.85 -50.56 7.45
CA ALA A 443 -19.94 -51.49 7.77
C ALA A 443 -21.06 -51.47 6.71
N ALA A 444 -21.47 -50.28 6.26
CA ALA A 444 -22.48 -50.12 5.21
C ALA A 444 -22.02 -50.65 3.85
N SER A 445 -20.75 -50.46 3.51
CA SER A 445 -20.15 -50.95 2.26
C SER A 445 -20.04 -52.48 2.27
N LYS A 446 -19.72 -53.08 3.43
CA LYS A 446 -19.67 -54.54 3.62
C LYS A 446 -21.04 -55.21 3.42
N ALA A 447 -22.11 -54.54 3.86
CA ALA A 447 -23.47 -55.05 3.68
C ALA A 447 -23.97 -54.95 2.23
N LYS A 448 -23.49 -53.96 1.47
CA LYS A 448 -23.93 -53.72 0.08
C LYS A 448 -23.10 -54.48 -0.96
N PHE A 449 -21.81 -54.72 -0.69
CA PHE A 449 -20.88 -55.35 -1.62
C PHE A 449 -19.97 -56.35 -0.88
N PRO A 450 -20.48 -57.54 -0.51
CA PRO A 450 -19.70 -58.54 0.23
C PRO A 450 -18.48 -59.06 -0.56
N ASP A 451 -18.55 -59.08 -1.90
CA ASP A 451 -17.45 -59.51 -2.79
C ASP A 451 -16.30 -58.49 -2.89
N ALA A 452 -16.47 -57.30 -2.30
CA ALA A 452 -15.48 -56.23 -2.27
C ALA A 452 -14.66 -56.17 -0.96
N PHE A 453 -14.82 -57.15 -0.06
CA PHE A 453 -14.29 -57.11 1.30
C PHE A 453 -13.21 -58.13 1.64
#